data_AF-A0A081GML2-F1
#
_entry.id   AF-A0A081GML2-F1
#
_cell.length_a   1.000
_cell.length_b   1.000
_cell.length_c   1.000
_cell.angle_alpha   90.00
_cell.angle_beta   90.00
_cell.angle_gamma   90.00
#
_symmetry.space_group_name_H-M   'P 1'
#
loop_
_entity.id
_entity.type
_entity.pdbx_description
1 polymer ?
#
loop_
_entity_poly.entity_id
_entity_poly.type
_entity_poly.pdbx_seq_one_letter_code
_entity_poly.pdbx_strand_id
1 'polypeptide(L)'
;MTAVSSTRFSPLLRWMGITLVVLLALQLVGVVTLWDWEEEPFRQLVVERLISQSPMALVGLLLMYLSSRLEDPAETRPPVLWTVCIISGLLAVLLTASLPIAFGGDQLMQQQSDQQLAAKRGQLEMARQQSKDPALLQQLIKQAEASGQVPPGATEAQKTQAARAFIDRQLDQLETQFKQTEQTSRVSLNQRRYGGSLGAVVLIVAFTILCLGSVL
;
A
#
# COMPACT_ATOMS: atom_id res chain seq x y z
N MET A 1 -11.84 -44.54 21.51
CA MET A 1 -11.47 -43.56 22.55
C MET A 1 -10.83 -42.34 21.89
N THR A 2 -11.61 -41.37 21.43
CA THR A 2 -11.11 -40.12 20.80
C THR A 2 -12.04 -38.91 21.06
N ALA A 3 -12.89 -38.96 22.08
CA ALA A 3 -13.92 -37.94 22.34
C ALA A 3 -13.52 -36.85 23.37
N VAL A 4 -12.37 -36.98 24.04
CA VAL A 4 -11.95 -36.06 25.12
C VAL A 4 -11.12 -34.87 24.58
N SER A 5 -10.55 -35.00 23.38
CA SER A 5 -9.68 -33.99 22.77
C SER A 5 -10.46 -32.79 22.18
N SER A 6 -11.67 -33.04 21.69
CA SER A 6 -12.46 -32.06 20.93
C SER A 6 -13.02 -30.93 21.81
N THR A 7 -13.34 -31.21 23.07
CA THR A 7 -13.99 -30.27 24.00
C THR A 7 -13.07 -29.20 24.57
N ARG A 8 -11.75 -29.44 24.64
CA ARG A 8 -10.78 -28.42 25.11
C ARG A 8 -10.35 -27.44 24.02
N PHE A 9 -10.47 -27.83 22.75
CA PHE A 9 -10.02 -27.02 21.62
C PHE A 9 -10.99 -25.88 21.29
N SER A 10 -12.30 -26.11 21.47
CA SER A 10 -13.32 -25.10 21.20
C SER A 10 -13.18 -23.82 22.05
N PRO A 11 -13.05 -23.87 23.39
CA PRO A 11 -12.87 -22.65 24.17
C PRO A 11 -11.58 -21.89 23.82
N LEU A 12 -10.52 -22.59 23.40
CA LEU A 12 -9.27 -21.96 22.93
C LEU A 12 -9.46 -21.21 21.62
N LEU A 13 -10.14 -21.82 20.63
CA LEU A 13 -10.52 -21.16 19.37
C LEU A 13 -11.36 -19.90 19.64
N ARG A 14 -12.32 -19.98 20.56
CA ARG A 14 -13.18 -18.85 20.92
C ARG A 14 -12.39 -17.70 21.52
N TRP A 15 -11.53 -17.99 22.51
CA TRP A 15 -10.70 -16.96 23.14
C TRP A 15 -9.73 -16.32 22.15
N MET A 16 -9.11 -17.12 21.28
CA MET A 16 -8.28 -16.61 20.20
C MET A 16 -9.09 -15.74 19.23
N GLY A 17 -10.30 -16.13 18.88
CA GLY A 17 -11.16 -15.32 18.02
C GLY A 17 -11.55 -13.99 18.66
N ILE A 18 -11.95 -14.02 19.93
CA ILE A 18 -12.31 -12.83 20.71
C ILE A 18 -11.12 -11.87 20.82
N THR A 19 -9.92 -12.36 21.13
CA THR A 19 -8.74 -11.49 21.26
C THR A 19 -8.42 -10.79 19.95
N LEU A 20 -8.50 -11.48 18.80
CA LEU A 20 -8.29 -10.86 17.49
C LEU A 20 -9.28 -9.73 17.21
N VAL A 21 -10.56 -9.94 17.52
CA VAL A 21 -11.61 -8.93 17.33
C VAL A 21 -11.45 -7.75 18.31
N VAL A 22 -11.13 -8.03 19.57
CA VAL A 22 -10.87 -6.99 20.58
C VAL A 22 -9.65 -6.16 20.24
N LEU A 23 -8.59 -6.78 19.69
CA LEU A 23 -7.41 -6.07 19.22
C LEU A 23 -7.75 -5.12 18.07
N LEU A 24 -8.57 -5.56 17.08
CA LEU A 24 -9.07 -4.66 16.05
C LEU A 24 -9.84 -3.48 16.67
N ALA A 25 -10.76 -3.76 17.59
CA ALA A 25 -11.57 -2.72 18.22
C ALA A 25 -10.70 -1.68 18.95
N LEU A 26 -9.70 -2.13 19.72
CA LEU A 26 -8.73 -1.26 20.38
C LEU A 26 -7.91 -0.44 19.39
N GLN A 27 -7.48 -1.05 18.28
CA GLN A 27 -6.72 -0.36 17.25
C GLN A 27 -7.55 0.72 16.55
N LEU A 28 -8.81 0.43 16.23
CA LEU A 28 -9.73 1.42 15.65
C LEU A 28 -10.06 2.54 16.64
N VAL A 29 -10.29 2.21 17.92
CA VAL A 29 -10.51 3.23 18.97
C VAL A 29 -9.32 4.18 19.05
N GLY A 30 -8.09 3.67 19.06
CA GLY A 30 -6.89 4.51 19.12
C GLY A 30 -6.74 5.48 17.95
N VAL A 31 -7.28 5.15 16.76
CA VAL A 31 -7.29 6.06 15.62
C VAL A 31 -8.48 7.03 15.73
N VAL A 32 -9.67 6.54 16.06
CA VAL A 32 -10.90 7.35 16.12
C VAL A 32 -10.88 8.38 17.28
N THR A 33 -10.09 8.15 18.34
CA THR A 33 -9.95 9.08 19.48
C THR A 33 -9.39 10.45 19.12
N LEU A 34 -8.68 10.58 17.99
CA LEU A 34 -8.19 11.88 17.52
C LEU A 34 -9.33 12.79 17.02
N TRP A 35 -10.48 12.20 16.67
CA TRP A 35 -11.75 12.85 16.30
C TRP A 35 -11.66 13.94 15.21
N ASP A 36 -10.66 13.87 14.34
CA ASP A 36 -10.39 14.91 13.34
C ASP A 36 -10.98 14.57 11.96
N TRP A 37 -12.31 14.42 11.90
CA TRP A 37 -13.00 13.96 10.69
C TRP A 37 -13.02 14.97 9.54
N GLU A 38 -12.67 16.23 9.79
CA GLU A 38 -12.55 17.25 8.76
C GLU A 38 -11.32 17.02 7.88
N GLU A 39 -10.23 16.51 8.45
CA GLU A 39 -9.00 16.24 7.72
C GLU A 39 -9.09 15.01 6.80
N GLU A 40 -8.82 15.22 5.51
CA GLU A 40 -8.68 14.14 4.54
C GLU A 40 -7.60 13.09 4.89
N PRO A 41 -6.39 13.44 5.40
CA PRO A 41 -5.41 12.44 5.81
C PRO A 41 -5.89 11.56 6.99
N PHE A 42 -6.67 12.13 7.91
CA PHE A 42 -7.26 11.38 9.00
C PHE A 42 -8.26 10.33 8.49
N ARG A 43 -9.17 10.73 7.57
CA ARG A 43 -10.11 9.80 6.93
C ARG A 43 -9.39 8.68 6.19
N GLN A 44 -8.30 8.99 5.47
CA GLN A 44 -7.49 7.98 4.78
C GLN A 44 -6.82 7.02 5.76
N LEU A 45 -6.26 7.51 6.87
CA LEU A 45 -5.63 6.67 7.90
C LEU A 45 -6.63 5.69 8.53
N VAL A 46 -7.85 6.16 8.86
CA VAL A 46 -8.91 5.31 9.39
C VAL A 46 -9.27 4.20 8.39
N VAL A 47 -9.41 4.54 7.11
CA VAL A 47 -9.74 3.58 6.05
C VAL A 47 -8.60 2.58 5.82
N GLU A 48 -7.35 3.04 5.78
CA GLU A 48 -6.18 2.18 5.63
C GLU A 48 -6.06 1.18 6.79
N ARG A 49 -6.29 1.64 8.02
CA ARG A 49 -6.31 0.77 9.22
C ARG A 49 -7.45 -0.22 9.17
N LEU A 50 -8.65 0.22 8.78
CA LEU A 50 -9.81 -0.65 8.61
C LEU A 50 -9.52 -1.76 7.60
N ILE A 51 -9.01 -1.43 6.42
CA ILE A 51 -8.73 -2.41 5.34
C ILE A 51 -7.60 -3.36 5.75
N SER A 52 -6.50 -2.84 6.30
CA SER A 52 -5.32 -3.65 6.65
C SER A 52 -5.54 -4.59 7.83
N GLN A 53 -6.39 -4.22 8.79
CA GLN A 53 -6.64 -5.04 9.99
C GLN A 53 -7.92 -5.89 9.88
N SER A 54 -8.80 -5.59 8.92
CA SER A 54 -10.01 -6.40 8.65
C SER A 54 -9.76 -7.90 8.45
N PRO A 55 -8.72 -8.36 7.75
CA PRO A 55 -8.43 -9.80 7.62
C PRO A 55 -8.25 -10.50 8.97
N MET A 56 -7.62 -9.82 9.94
CA MET A 56 -7.39 -10.36 11.27
C MET A 56 -8.70 -10.55 12.03
N ALA A 57 -9.61 -9.57 11.93
CA ALA A 57 -10.94 -9.67 12.51
C ALA A 57 -11.80 -10.74 11.82
N LEU A 58 -11.68 -10.88 10.50
CA LEU A 58 -12.34 -11.96 9.75
C LEU A 58 -11.92 -13.33 10.26
N VAL A 59 -10.62 -13.56 10.44
CA VAL A 59 -10.11 -14.81 11.04
C VAL A 59 -10.65 -14.97 12.45
N GLY A 60 -10.66 -13.92 13.26
CA GLY A 60 -11.22 -13.97 14.61
C GLY A 60 -12.69 -14.39 14.66
N LEU A 61 -13.53 -13.79 13.79
CA LEU A 61 -14.95 -14.13 13.69
C LEU A 61 -15.17 -15.54 13.12
N LEU A 62 -14.35 -15.98 12.16
CA LEU A 62 -14.40 -17.36 11.66
C LEU A 62 -14.08 -18.37 12.76
N LEU A 63 -13.06 -18.11 13.58
CA LEU A 63 -12.71 -18.98 14.71
C LEU A 63 -13.83 -19.05 15.74
N MET A 64 -14.50 -17.92 16.02
CA MET A 64 -15.69 -17.89 16.88
C MET A 64 -16.85 -18.69 16.28
N TYR A 65 -17.09 -18.55 14.97
CA TYR A 65 -18.13 -19.30 14.25
C TYR A 65 -17.83 -20.81 14.22
N LEU A 66 -16.60 -21.22 13.90
CA LEU A 66 -16.19 -22.63 13.90
C LEU A 66 -16.25 -23.24 15.30
N SER A 67 -15.81 -22.51 16.33
CA SER A 67 -15.93 -22.94 17.73
C SER A 67 -17.38 -23.27 18.09
N SER A 68 -18.33 -22.40 17.69
CA SER A 68 -19.76 -22.63 17.95
C SER A 68 -20.34 -23.86 17.25
N ARG A 69 -19.73 -24.31 16.13
CA ARG A 69 -20.14 -25.51 15.38
C ARG A 69 -19.47 -26.79 15.89
N LEU A 70 -18.34 -26.68 16.58
CA LEU A 70 -17.60 -27.81 17.19
C LEU A 70 -18.15 -28.21 18.56
N GLU A 71 -18.91 -27.32 19.21
CA GLU A 71 -19.63 -27.58 20.45
C GLU A 71 -20.96 -28.31 20.18
N ASP A 72 -21.45 -29.06 21.17
CA ASP A 72 -22.57 -29.99 21.03
C ASP A 72 -23.78 -29.36 20.32
N PRO A 73 -24.33 -29.98 19.26
CA PRO A 73 -25.43 -29.42 18.46
C PRO A 73 -26.75 -29.23 19.25
N ALA A 74 -26.86 -29.84 20.43
CA ALA A 74 -27.99 -29.68 21.33
C ALA A 74 -27.98 -28.34 22.10
N GLU A 75 -26.82 -27.69 22.24
CA GLU A 75 -26.66 -26.43 22.98
C GLU A 75 -26.33 -25.31 21.99
N THR A 76 -27.31 -24.96 21.14
CA THR A 76 -27.21 -23.76 20.30
C THR A 76 -27.02 -22.56 21.20
N ARG A 77 -25.86 -21.90 21.13
CA ARG A 77 -25.55 -20.67 21.87
C ARG A 77 -25.85 -19.46 20.98
N PRO A 78 -27.09 -18.92 21.01
CA PRO A 78 -27.44 -17.75 20.21
C PRO A 78 -26.58 -16.50 20.46
N PRO A 79 -26.00 -16.22 21.66
CA PRO A 79 -25.26 -14.96 21.83
C PRO A 79 -23.95 -14.88 21.05
N VAL A 80 -23.29 -16.01 20.77
CA VAL A 80 -22.03 -16.00 20.00
C VAL A 80 -22.33 -15.78 18.51
N LEU A 81 -23.37 -16.44 17.98
CA LEU A 81 -23.78 -16.25 16.59
C LEU A 81 -24.31 -14.83 16.35
N TRP A 82 -25.02 -14.24 17.32
CA TRP A 82 -25.43 -12.83 17.28
C TRP A 82 -24.26 -11.86 17.26
N THR A 83 -23.24 -12.09 18.10
CA THR A 83 -22.05 -11.22 18.08
C THR A 83 -21.29 -11.33 16.76
N VAL A 84 -21.13 -12.54 16.22
CA VAL A 84 -20.55 -12.74 14.88
C VAL A 84 -21.38 -12.03 13.80
N CYS A 85 -22.71 -12.15 13.83
CA CYS A 85 -23.61 -11.47 12.90
C CYS A 85 -23.46 -9.95 12.96
N ILE A 86 -23.58 -9.36 14.15
CA ILE A 86 -23.55 -7.90 14.32
C ILE A 86 -22.19 -7.35 13.89
N ILE A 87 -21.09 -7.96 14.34
CA ILE A 87 -19.75 -7.45 14.08
C ILE A 87 -19.40 -7.61 12.60
N SER A 88 -19.72 -8.76 11.99
CA SER A 88 -19.48 -8.96 10.55
C SER A 88 -20.35 -8.04 9.68
N GLY A 89 -21.63 -7.86 10.01
CA GLY A 89 -22.51 -6.93 9.33
C GLY A 89 -22.03 -5.48 9.43
N LEU A 90 -21.62 -5.05 10.63
CA LEU A 90 -21.05 -3.73 10.85
C LEU A 90 -19.76 -3.52 10.03
N LEU A 91 -18.85 -4.49 10.05
CA LEU A 91 -17.60 -4.41 9.27
C LEU A 91 -17.86 -4.38 7.77
N ALA A 92 -18.83 -5.15 7.26
CA ALA A 92 -19.21 -5.11 5.85
C ALA A 92 -19.74 -3.72 5.44
N VAL A 93 -20.57 -3.10 6.29
CA VAL A 93 -21.10 -1.74 6.05
C VAL A 93 -19.97 -0.70 6.10
N LEU A 94 -19.11 -0.76 7.11
CA LEU A 94 -17.99 0.17 7.25
C LEU A 94 -17.00 0.07 6.09
N LEU A 95 -16.66 -1.15 5.65
CA LEU A 95 -15.81 -1.37 4.50
C LEU A 95 -16.46 -0.85 3.21
N THR A 96 -17.77 -1.04 3.05
CA THR A 96 -18.51 -0.50 1.89
C THR A 96 -18.48 1.04 1.88
N ALA A 97 -18.71 1.67 3.03
CA ALA A 97 -18.64 3.12 3.19
C ALA A 97 -17.21 3.68 3.00
N SER A 98 -16.18 2.85 3.19
CA SER A 98 -14.78 3.24 3.01
C SER A 98 -14.32 3.27 1.55
N LEU A 99 -15.02 2.57 0.64
CA LEU A 99 -14.64 2.46 -0.78
C LEU A 99 -14.45 3.82 -1.47
N PRO A 100 -15.36 4.80 -1.37
CA PRO A 100 -15.19 6.10 -2.03
C PRO A 100 -13.94 6.85 -1.56
N ILE A 101 -13.63 6.77 -0.27
CA ILE A 101 -12.47 7.43 0.35
C ILE A 101 -11.18 6.74 -0.10
N ALA A 102 -11.16 5.40 -0.15
CA ALA A 102 -10.03 4.63 -0.65
C ALA A 102 -9.74 4.98 -2.13
N PHE A 103 -10.78 5.03 -2.97
CA PHE A 103 -10.63 5.41 -4.38
C PHE A 103 -10.21 6.88 -4.56
N GLY A 104 -10.72 7.80 -3.74
CA GLY A 104 -10.36 9.22 -3.80
C GLY A 104 -8.90 9.49 -3.38
N GLY A 105 -8.45 8.86 -2.29
CA GLY A 105 -7.06 8.98 -1.85
C GLY A 105 -6.06 8.36 -2.83
N ASP A 106 -6.44 7.27 -3.49
CA ASP A 106 -5.63 6.65 -4.54
C ASP A 106 -5.47 7.59 -5.76
N GLN A 107 -6.52 8.33 -6.14
CA GLN A 107 -6.45 9.28 -7.26
C GLN A 107 -5.52 10.46 -6.97
N LEU A 108 -5.57 11.05 -5.77
CA LEU A 108 -4.69 12.17 -5.40
C LEU A 108 -3.22 11.74 -5.36
N MET A 109 -2.93 10.57 -4.79
CA MET A 109 -1.57 10.03 -4.75
C MET A 109 -1.06 9.64 -6.14
N GLN A 110 -1.95 9.09 -6.98
CA GLN A 110 -1.63 8.80 -8.37
C GLN A 110 -1.34 10.08 -9.15
N GLN A 111 -2.14 11.14 -8.96
CA GLN A 111 -1.86 12.45 -9.54
C GLN A 111 -0.52 13.04 -9.06
N GLN A 112 -0.19 12.92 -7.78
CA GLN A 112 1.10 13.38 -7.25
C GLN A 112 2.27 12.58 -7.85
N SER A 113 2.14 11.26 -7.93
CA SER A 113 3.14 10.39 -8.56
C SER A 113 3.33 10.72 -10.04
N ASP A 114 2.23 10.88 -10.78
CA ASP A 114 2.23 11.25 -12.19
C ASP A 114 2.84 12.65 -12.40
N GLN A 115 2.55 13.62 -11.53
CA GLN A 115 3.17 14.95 -11.58
C GLN A 115 4.69 14.88 -11.31
N GLN A 116 5.14 14.09 -10.34
CA GLN A 116 6.56 13.91 -10.06
C GLN A 116 7.29 13.22 -11.23
N LEU A 117 6.66 12.18 -11.82
CA LEU A 117 7.15 11.50 -13.02
C LEU A 117 7.20 12.44 -14.22
N ALA A 118 6.18 13.25 -14.44
CA ALA A 118 6.13 14.26 -15.51
C ALA A 118 7.22 15.33 -15.31
N ALA A 119 7.42 15.82 -14.09
CA ALA A 119 8.47 16.78 -13.77
C ALA A 119 9.88 16.18 -14.01
N LYS A 120 10.13 14.95 -13.56
CA LYS A 120 11.39 14.22 -13.80
C LYS A 120 11.63 13.98 -15.28
N ARG A 121 10.59 13.62 -16.04
CA ARG A 121 10.66 13.45 -17.49
C ARG A 121 10.98 14.76 -18.20
N GLY A 122 10.33 15.86 -17.80
CA GLY A 122 10.64 17.19 -18.32
C GLY A 122 12.08 17.61 -18.02
N GLN A 123 12.59 17.34 -16.81
CA GLN A 123 14.01 17.59 -16.47
C GLN A 123 14.96 16.76 -17.34
N LEU A 124 14.63 15.50 -17.62
CA LEU A 124 15.44 14.63 -18.47
C LEU A 124 15.42 15.10 -19.94
N GLU A 125 14.26 15.50 -20.46
CA GLU A 125 14.13 16.06 -21.80
C GLU A 125 14.89 17.39 -21.93
N MET A 126 14.81 18.27 -20.93
CA MET A 126 15.59 19.51 -20.88
C MET A 126 17.09 19.24 -20.77
N ALA A 127 17.53 18.31 -19.92
CA ALA A 127 18.94 17.93 -19.80
C ALA A 127 19.47 17.33 -21.12
N ARG A 128 18.62 16.57 -21.84
CA ARG A 128 18.94 15.99 -23.15
C ARG A 128 18.94 17.03 -24.28
N GLN A 129 18.21 18.13 -24.11
CA GLN A 129 18.28 19.28 -25.03
C GLN A 129 19.53 20.11 -24.75
N GLN A 130 19.80 20.42 -23.48
CA GLN A 130 20.99 21.16 -23.04
C GLN A 130 22.30 20.38 -23.34
N SER A 131 22.29 19.04 -23.29
CA SER A 131 23.46 18.25 -23.69
C SER A 131 23.82 18.39 -25.17
N LYS A 132 22.86 18.80 -26.02
CA LYS A 132 23.10 19.08 -27.43
C LYS A 132 23.61 20.50 -27.67
N ASP A 133 23.60 21.37 -26.66
CA ASP A 133 24.10 22.74 -26.79
C ASP A 133 25.63 22.76 -26.87
N PRO A 134 26.21 23.32 -27.94
CA PRO A 134 27.67 23.41 -28.10
C PRO A 134 28.34 24.30 -27.05
N ALA A 135 27.60 25.21 -26.42
CA ALA A 135 28.11 26.10 -25.38
C ALA A 135 28.44 25.38 -24.05
N LEU A 136 27.63 24.38 -23.66
CA LEU A 136 27.88 23.55 -22.47
C LEU A 136 29.12 22.68 -22.65
N LEU A 137 29.32 22.17 -23.86
CA LEU A 137 30.50 21.40 -24.23
C LEU A 137 31.78 22.23 -24.09
N GLN A 138 31.76 23.50 -24.54
CA GLN A 138 32.89 24.41 -24.41
C GLN A 138 33.19 24.81 -22.95
N GLN A 139 32.16 25.00 -22.12
CA GLN A 139 32.36 25.28 -20.70
C GLN A 139 32.98 24.09 -19.96
N LEU A 140 32.52 22.86 -20.25
CA LEU A 140 33.10 21.64 -19.69
C LEU A 140 34.56 21.44 -20.14
N ILE A 141 34.89 21.76 -21.38
CA ILE A 141 36.27 21.71 -21.88
C ILE A 141 37.16 22.71 -21.12
N LYS A 142 36.71 23.97 -20.94
CA LYS A 142 37.44 24.98 -20.17
C LYS A 142 37.62 24.60 -18.70
N GLN A 143 36.60 23.99 -18.10
CA GLN A 143 36.65 23.54 -16.71
C GLN A 143 37.55 22.30 -16.54
N ALA A 144 37.58 21.39 -17.53
CA ALA A 144 38.47 20.23 -17.56
C ALA A 144 39.94 20.61 -17.83
N GLU A 145 40.19 21.68 -18.59
CA GLU A 145 41.52 22.29 -18.72
C GLU A 145 41.97 22.94 -17.41
N ALA A 146 41.08 23.67 -16.73
CA ALA A 146 41.37 24.32 -15.45
C ALA A 146 41.59 23.33 -14.29
N SER A 147 40.93 22.16 -14.33
CA SER A 147 41.06 21.12 -13.29
C SER A 147 42.24 20.16 -13.51
N GLY A 148 43.00 20.33 -14.59
CA GLY A 148 44.19 19.50 -14.89
C GLY A 148 43.86 18.05 -15.27
N GLN A 149 42.59 17.71 -15.52
CA GLN A 149 42.15 16.36 -15.93
C GLN A 149 42.39 16.07 -17.43
N VAL A 150 42.97 17.03 -18.17
CA VAL A 150 43.32 16.90 -19.58
C VAL A 150 44.83 17.05 -19.74
N PRO A 151 45.55 16.07 -20.34
CA PRO A 151 46.99 16.16 -20.56
C PRO A 151 47.35 17.40 -21.40
N PRO A 152 48.42 18.13 -21.06
CA PRO A 152 48.90 19.25 -21.86
C PRO A 152 49.40 18.72 -23.22
N GLY A 153 48.55 18.77 -24.24
CA GLY A 153 48.83 18.25 -25.59
C GLY A 153 47.71 17.43 -26.25
N ALA A 154 46.59 17.15 -25.55
CA ALA A 154 45.47 16.44 -26.17
C ALA A 154 44.78 17.30 -27.25
N THR A 155 44.55 16.72 -28.43
CA THR A 155 43.86 17.36 -29.56
C THR A 155 42.45 17.82 -29.16
N GLU A 156 41.95 18.94 -29.68
CA GLU A 156 40.61 19.45 -29.35
C GLU A 156 39.51 18.39 -29.48
N ALA A 157 39.65 17.48 -30.47
CA ALA A 157 38.76 16.34 -30.67
C ALA A 157 38.65 15.41 -29.45
N GLN A 158 39.76 15.13 -28.74
CA GLN A 158 39.76 14.24 -27.56
C GLN A 158 39.10 14.92 -26.35
N LYS A 159 39.31 16.23 -26.15
CA LYS A 159 38.67 17.01 -25.08
C LYS A 159 37.16 17.08 -25.28
N THR A 160 36.76 17.31 -26.53
CA THR A 160 35.37 17.33 -26.99
C THR A 160 34.69 15.98 -26.75
N GLN A 161 35.38 14.88 -27.07
CA GLN A 161 34.87 13.53 -26.89
C GLN A 161 34.75 13.14 -25.41
N ALA A 162 35.71 13.54 -24.56
CA ALA A 162 35.66 13.29 -23.12
C ALA A 162 34.52 14.06 -22.43
N ALA A 163 34.31 15.34 -22.80
CA ALA A 163 33.19 16.14 -22.30
C ALA A 163 31.85 15.54 -22.70
N ARG A 164 31.71 15.09 -23.96
CA ARG A 164 30.50 14.41 -24.45
C ARG A 164 30.23 13.11 -23.69
N ALA A 165 31.25 12.28 -23.50
CA ALA A 165 31.15 11.04 -22.74
C ALA A 165 30.84 11.25 -21.24
N PHE A 166 31.17 12.41 -20.68
CA PHE A 166 30.76 12.77 -19.32
C PHE A 166 29.28 13.17 -19.26
N ILE A 167 28.82 14.00 -20.20
CA ILE A 167 27.41 14.38 -20.31
C ILE A 167 26.53 13.16 -20.59
N ASP A 168 26.95 12.28 -21.50
CA ASP A 168 26.24 11.04 -21.80
C ASP A 168 26.13 10.16 -20.56
N ARG A 169 27.20 10.03 -19.75
CA ARG A 169 27.14 9.28 -18.48
C ARG A 169 26.18 9.90 -17.46
N GLN A 170 26.14 11.23 -17.34
CA GLN A 170 25.18 11.88 -16.44
C GLN A 170 23.73 11.70 -16.92
N LEU A 171 23.49 11.80 -18.23
CA LEU A 171 22.18 11.54 -18.81
C LEU A 171 21.76 10.09 -18.61
N ASP A 172 22.67 9.14 -18.79
CA ASP A 172 22.40 7.72 -18.62
C ASP A 172 22.08 7.40 -17.15
N GLN A 173 22.79 8.02 -16.20
CA GLN A 173 22.47 7.92 -14.77
C GLN A 173 21.08 8.49 -14.45
N LEU A 174 20.73 9.66 -15.00
CA LEU A 174 19.41 10.27 -14.83
C LEU A 174 18.30 9.41 -15.46
N GLU A 175 18.55 8.82 -16.64
CA GLU A 175 17.62 7.92 -17.31
C GLU A 175 17.41 6.63 -16.52
N THR A 176 18.47 6.08 -15.93
CA THR A 176 18.40 4.90 -15.08
C THR A 176 17.59 5.18 -13.82
N GLN A 177 17.83 6.32 -13.16
CA GLN A 177 17.04 6.73 -11.99
C GLN A 177 15.56 6.97 -12.34
N PHE A 178 15.29 7.56 -13.51
CA PHE A 178 13.93 7.73 -14.01
C PHE A 178 13.23 6.38 -14.21
N LYS A 179 13.86 5.44 -14.92
CA LYS A 179 13.31 4.10 -15.16
C LYS A 179 13.05 3.34 -13.87
N GLN A 180 13.96 3.42 -12.90
CA GLN A 180 13.75 2.82 -11.58
C GLN A 180 12.54 3.43 -10.87
N THR A 181 12.43 4.76 -10.86
CA THR A 181 11.30 5.47 -10.23
C THR A 181 9.98 5.13 -10.92
N GLU A 182 9.96 5.06 -12.25
CA GLU A 182 8.79 4.66 -13.03
C GLU A 182 8.36 3.23 -12.71
N GLN A 183 9.31 2.29 -12.64
CA GLN A 183 9.03 0.90 -12.28
C GLN A 183 8.49 0.79 -10.86
N THR A 184 9.12 1.44 -9.88
CA THR A 184 8.64 1.44 -8.49
C THR A 184 7.26 2.06 -8.37
N SER A 185 6.98 3.15 -9.09
CA SER A 185 5.65 3.76 -9.15
C SER A 185 4.61 2.82 -9.76
N ARG A 186 4.93 2.13 -10.87
CA ARG A 186 4.01 1.14 -11.46
C ARG A 186 3.74 -0.04 -10.53
N VAL A 187 4.78 -0.54 -9.85
CA VAL A 187 4.64 -1.65 -8.90
C VAL A 187 3.81 -1.22 -7.70
N SER A 188 4.03 -0.02 -7.14
CA SER A 188 3.27 0.47 -6.00
C SER A 188 1.80 0.73 -6.36
N LEU A 189 1.52 1.27 -7.55
CA LEU A 189 0.15 1.45 -8.06
C LEU A 189 -0.59 0.12 -8.22
N ASN A 190 0.06 -0.89 -8.79
CA ASN A 190 -0.54 -2.22 -8.90
C ASN A 190 -0.71 -2.88 -7.52
N GLN A 191 0.31 -2.82 -6.67
CA GLN A 191 0.26 -3.43 -5.33
C GLN A 191 -0.84 -2.81 -4.47
N ARG A 192 -1.13 -1.51 -4.63
CA ARG A 192 -2.20 -0.82 -3.91
C ARG A 192 -3.58 -1.09 -4.50
N ARG A 193 -3.70 -1.27 -5.82
CA ARG A 193 -4.93 -1.76 -6.46
C ARG A 193 -5.30 -3.18 -6.01
N TYR A 194 -4.32 -4.08 -5.92
CA TYR A 194 -4.55 -5.47 -5.49
C TYR A 194 -4.64 -5.60 -3.96
N GLY A 195 -3.86 -4.85 -3.20
CA GLY A 195 -3.80 -4.91 -1.73
C GLY A 195 -4.84 -4.07 -1.01
N GLY A 196 -5.28 -2.95 -1.59
CA GLY A 196 -6.24 -2.03 -0.98
C GLY A 196 -7.67 -2.24 -1.48
N SER A 197 -7.95 -1.81 -2.71
CA SER A 197 -9.32 -1.76 -3.23
C SER A 197 -9.91 -3.13 -3.58
N LEU A 198 -9.16 -4.01 -4.26
CA LEU A 198 -9.62 -5.38 -4.51
C LEU A 198 -9.70 -6.20 -3.22
N GLY A 199 -8.74 -6.02 -2.31
CA GLY A 199 -8.76 -6.64 -0.99
C GLY A 199 -10.01 -6.26 -0.18
N ALA A 200 -10.37 -4.98 -0.17
CA ALA A 200 -11.57 -4.49 0.50
C ALA A 200 -12.85 -5.13 -0.06
N VAL A 201 -12.99 -5.26 -1.39
CA VAL A 201 -14.16 -5.91 -2.01
C VAL A 201 -14.28 -7.38 -1.60
N VAL A 202 -13.17 -8.13 -1.62
CA VAL A 202 -13.16 -9.53 -1.19
C VAL A 202 -13.55 -9.65 0.29
N LEU A 203 -13.03 -8.76 1.15
CA LEU A 203 -13.37 -8.73 2.56
C LEU A 203 -14.86 -8.42 2.79
N ILE A 204 -15.44 -7.46 2.07
CA ILE A 204 -16.87 -7.14 2.14
C ILE A 204 -17.71 -8.39 1.83
N VAL A 205 -17.39 -9.11 0.75
CA VAL A 205 -18.09 -10.35 0.39
C VAL A 205 -17.95 -11.39 1.48
N ALA A 206 -16.73 -11.60 1.99
CA ALA A 206 -16.48 -12.60 3.02
C ALA A 206 -17.19 -12.30 4.35
N PHE A 207 -17.20 -11.04 4.81
CA PHE A 207 -17.98 -10.63 5.99
C PHE A 207 -19.49 -10.77 5.76
N THR A 208 -19.97 -10.47 4.55
CA THR A 208 -21.39 -10.63 4.21
C THR A 208 -21.81 -12.11 4.27
N ILE A 209 -20.98 -13.01 3.72
CA ILE A 209 -21.22 -14.47 3.80
C ILE A 209 -21.20 -14.93 5.26
N LEU A 210 -20.24 -14.45 6.06
CA LEU A 210 -20.15 -14.82 7.47
C LEU A 210 -21.36 -14.35 8.28
N CYS A 211 -21.83 -13.12 8.00
CA CYS A 211 -23.04 -12.56 8.59
C CYS A 211 -24.24 -13.44 8.29
N LEU A 212 -24.48 -13.75 7.00
CA LEU A 212 -25.57 -14.63 6.58
C LEU A 212 -25.46 -16.03 7.19
N GLY A 213 -24.26 -16.63 7.17
CA GLY A 213 -24.03 -17.96 7.73
C GLY A 213 -24.14 -18.06 9.25
N SER A 214 -24.14 -16.93 9.96
CA SER A 214 -24.38 -16.87 11.41
C SER A 214 -25.86 -16.80 11.78
N VAL A 215 -26.72 -16.39 10.84
CA VAL A 215 -28.17 -16.26 11.02
C VAL A 215 -28.93 -17.44 10.42
N LEU A 216 -28.37 -18.06 9.37
CA LEU A 216 -28.87 -19.25 8.69
C LEU A 216 -28.48 -20.55 9.41
#